data_AF-A0A1X1KQ74-F1
#
_entry.id   AF-A0A1X1KQ74-F1
#
_cell.length_a   1.000
_cell.length_b   1.000
_cell.length_c   1.000
_cell.angle_alpha   90.00
_cell.angle_beta   90.00
_cell.angle_gamma   90.00
#
_symmetry.space_group_name_H-M   'P 1'
#
loop_
_entity.id
_entity.type
_entity.pdbx_description
1 polymer ?
#
loop_
_entity_poly.entity_id
_entity_poly.type
_entity_poly.pdbx_seq_one_letter_code
_entity_poly.pdbx_strand_id
1 'polypeptide(L)'
;RVLTTDEVTGKSGEAIAYSTTSQITEFKKQGYNLVSDEFTAGGAKVYDYDTARDQVYTVTLSERVEPVNPDNPTPQPNTPVNPGQPDSPRWPGTVENLDNKESVSRTIHYVYEDGSKAKDDVVETLNFKRWSNVNLVTGHIDFQDWTTNDDTFDKVVSPTIAGYTADKSEIPAVSGVKAKDQDRVETVTYRKDAQKAIIRYVSTNGNRVLTTDEVTGKSGEAIAYSTTSQITEFKKQGYNLVSDEFTSGGAKVYDYDTARDQVYTVTLSERVEPVNPDNPTPQPNTPVNPGQPDSPRWPGTVENLDNKESVSRTIHYVYEDGSKAKDDVVETLNFKRWSNVNLVTGHIDFQDWTTNDDTFDKVVSPTIAGYTADKSEIPAVSGVKAKDQDRVETVTYRKDAQKAIIRYVSTNGNRVLTTDEVTGKSGEAIAYSTTSQITEFK
;
A
#
# COMPACT_ATOMS: atom_id res chain seq x y z
N ARG A 1 36.44 81.05 21.14
CA ARG A 1 37.59 80.97 22.07
C ARG A 1 38.78 81.68 21.44
N VAL A 2 39.67 82.31 22.21
CA VAL A 2 40.97 82.76 21.70
C VAL A 2 41.83 81.51 21.51
N LEU A 3 42.42 81.33 20.33
CA LEU A 3 43.26 80.17 20.01
C LEU A 3 44.74 80.46 20.34
N THR A 4 45.20 81.66 19.97
CA THR A 4 46.52 82.21 20.29
C THR A 4 46.42 83.73 20.33
N THR A 5 47.37 84.37 21.00
CA THR A 5 47.59 85.81 20.96
C THR A 5 49.06 86.05 20.70
N ASP A 6 49.36 86.86 19.69
CA ASP A 6 50.71 87.29 19.38
C ASP A 6 50.84 88.78 19.73
N GLU A 7 51.85 89.12 20.52
CA GLU A 7 52.16 90.50 20.89
C GLU A 7 53.35 91.00 20.08
N VAL A 8 53.23 92.19 19.49
CA VAL A 8 54.30 92.86 18.75
C VAL A 8 54.44 94.29 19.24
N THR A 9 55.68 94.74 19.47
CA THR A 9 55.97 96.08 19.99
C THR A 9 56.78 96.90 18.99
N GLY A 10 56.57 98.21 18.96
CA GLY A 10 57.26 99.14 18.07
C GLY A 10 56.97 100.58 18.43
N LYS A 11 57.51 101.54 17.67
CA LYS A 11 57.28 102.97 17.92
C LYS A 11 56.12 103.48 17.08
N SER A 12 55.39 104.47 17.61
CA SER A 12 54.28 105.11 16.90
C SER A 12 54.66 105.59 15.51
N GLY A 13 53.84 105.26 14.52
CA GLY A 13 54.03 105.55 13.10
C GLY A 13 54.89 104.55 12.33
N GLU A 14 55.59 103.61 12.99
CA GLU A 14 56.33 102.54 12.31
C GLU A 14 55.37 101.47 11.76
N ALA A 15 55.74 100.84 10.64
CA ALA A 15 55.00 99.71 10.10
C ALA A 15 55.06 98.50 11.05
N ILE A 16 53.92 97.86 11.28
CA ILE A 16 53.85 96.62 12.07
C ILE A 16 54.39 95.48 11.19
N ALA A 17 55.64 95.07 11.44
CA ALA A 17 56.33 94.01 10.70
C ALA A 17 55.87 92.61 11.14
N TYR A 18 54.60 92.29 10.85
CA TYR A 18 53.96 91.02 11.21
C TYR A 18 53.19 90.44 10.02
N SER A 19 52.96 89.12 10.02
CA SER A 19 52.12 88.45 9.02
C SER A 19 51.35 87.30 9.65
N THR A 20 50.05 87.25 9.38
CA THR A 20 49.15 86.19 9.83
C THR A 20 49.28 84.91 8.99
N THR A 21 49.99 84.96 7.86
CA THR A 21 49.98 83.89 6.84
C THR A 21 50.46 82.53 7.40
N SER A 22 51.56 82.53 8.16
CA SER A 22 52.13 81.30 8.72
C SER A 22 51.22 80.66 9.77
N GLN A 23 50.66 81.45 10.67
CA GLN A 23 49.71 80.95 11.69
C GLN A 23 48.40 80.48 11.07
N ILE A 24 47.85 81.22 10.10
CA ILE A 24 46.66 80.79 9.35
C ILE A 24 46.93 79.45 8.65
N THR A 25 48.13 79.26 8.09
CA THR A 25 48.51 77.99 7.44
C THR A 25 48.57 76.84 8.43
N GLU A 26 49.14 77.07 9.62
CA GLU A 26 49.19 76.06 10.69
C GLU A 26 47.79 75.70 11.21
N PHE A 27 46.93 76.70 11.44
CA PHE A 27 45.54 76.44 11.83
C PHE A 27 44.76 75.71 10.73
N LYS A 28 45.01 75.99 9.44
CA LYS A 28 44.44 75.21 8.33
C LYS A 28 44.86 73.74 8.36
N LYS A 29 46.11 73.42 8.70
CA LYS A 29 46.61 72.05 8.90
C LYS A 29 45.94 71.36 10.09
N GLN A 30 45.55 72.13 11.10
CA GLN A 30 44.83 71.63 12.28
C GLN A 30 43.31 71.50 12.06
N GLY A 31 42.80 71.81 10.86
CA GLY A 31 41.39 71.64 10.52
C GLY A 31 40.53 72.91 10.65
N TYR A 32 41.12 74.11 10.72
CA TYR A 32 40.37 75.35 10.70
C TYR A 32 40.23 75.94 9.29
N ASN A 33 39.14 76.68 9.06
CA ASN A 33 38.94 77.54 7.90
C ASN A 33 39.11 79.01 8.30
N LEU A 34 39.72 79.81 7.43
CA LEU A 34 39.78 81.27 7.61
C LEU A 34 38.39 81.87 7.33
N VAL A 35 37.86 82.61 8.30
CA VAL A 35 36.61 83.39 8.17
C VAL A 35 36.93 84.85 7.86
N SER A 36 37.80 85.46 8.67
CA SER A 36 38.24 86.84 8.46
C SER A 36 39.64 87.07 9.01
N ASP A 37 40.34 88.04 8.44
CA ASP A 37 41.65 88.50 8.89
C ASP A 37 41.65 90.04 8.91
N GLU A 38 41.44 90.62 10.08
CA GLU A 38 41.39 92.08 10.26
C GLU A 38 42.76 92.75 10.11
N PHE A 39 43.85 91.99 10.29
CA PHE A 39 45.21 92.51 10.19
C PHE A 39 45.60 92.74 8.72
N THR A 40 45.34 91.75 7.86
CA THR A 40 45.65 91.83 6.43
C THR A 40 44.61 92.67 5.66
N ALA A 41 43.39 92.79 6.19
CA ALA A 41 42.35 93.62 5.60
C ALA A 41 42.74 95.12 5.60
N GLY A 42 42.75 95.75 4.41
CA GLY A 42 43.01 97.19 4.28
C GLY A 42 44.48 97.61 4.19
N GLY A 43 45.40 96.67 3.93
CA GLY A 43 46.80 96.96 3.65
C GLY A 43 47.68 97.08 4.91
N ALA A 44 48.92 97.58 4.71
CA ALA A 44 49.92 97.64 5.77
C ALA A 44 49.45 98.45 6.98
N LYS A 45 49.65 97.89 8.18
CA LYS A 45 49.30 98.52 9.45
C LYS A 45 50.51 99.24 10.05
N VAL A 46 50.27 100.32 10.79
CA VAL A 46 51.28 101.06 11.54
C VAL A 46 50.89 101.12 13.02
N TYR A 47 51.89 101.22 13.90
CA TYR A 47 51.66 101.49 15.32
C TYR A 47 50.99 102.86 15.48
N ASP A 48 49.88 102.93 16.20
CA ASP A 48 49.21 104.21 16.44
C ASP A 48 49.94 105.07 17.49
N TYR A 49 49.36 106.23 17.79
CA TYR A 49 49.91 107.20 18.74
C TYR A 49 49.20 107.14 20.11
N ASP A 50 48.31 106.16 20.33
CA ASP A 50 47.56 106.02 21.59
C ASP A 50 48.36 105.17 22.59
N THR A 51 49.06 105.83 23.51
CA THR A 51 49.84 105.12 24.54
C THR A 51 48.99 104.52 25.66
N ALA A 52 47.67 104.74 25.65
CA ALA A 52 46.76 104.25 26.70
C ALA A 52 46.07 102.93 26.33
N ARG A 53 46.13 102.49 25.08
CA ARG A 53 45.44 101.29 24.58
C ARG A 53 46.25 100.59 23.49
N ASP A 54 46.26 99.26 23.54
CA ASP A 54 46.88 98.46 22.50
C ASP A 54 45.96 98.29 21.28
N GLN A 55 46.54 98.30 20.08
CA GLN A 55 45.83 97.94 18.85
C GLN A 55 45.59 96.43 18.81
N VAL A 56 44.32 96.02 18.67
CA VAL A 56 43.93 94.62 18.57
C VAL A 56 43.40 94.34 17.17
N TYR A 57 43.96 93.33 16.51
CA TYR A 57 43.48 92.83 15.23
C TYR A 57 43.07 91.37 15.39
N THR A 58 41.86 91.02 14.98
CA THR A 58 41.30 89.67 15.16
C THR A 58 41.37 88.88 13.85
N VAL A 59 41.93 87.67 13.93
CA VAL A 59 41.78 86.65 12.88
C VAL A 59 40.72 85.67 13.33
N THR A 60 39.60 85.61 12.61
CA THR A 60 38.49 84.70 12.93
C THR A 60 38.64 83.42 12.13
N LEU A 61 38.60 82.29 12.83
CA LEU A 61 38.68 80.94 12.27
C LEU A 61 37.40 80.18 12.62
N SER A 62 36.95 79.32 11.72
CA SER A 62 35.88 78.34 11.97
C SER A 62 36.43 76.93 11.90
N GLU A 63 35.81 75.99 12.62
CA GLU A 63 36.17 74.59 12.53
C GLU A 63 35.68 74.01 11.19
N ARG A 64 36.52 73.25 10.50
CA ARG A 64 36.15 72.58 9.25
C ARG A 64 35.44 71.28 9.56
N VAL A 65 34.31 71.09 8.90
CA VAL A 65 33.53 69.85 8.92
C VAL A 65 33.59 69.22 7.54
N GLU A 66 33.97 67.96 7.48
CA GLU A 66 34.09 67.21 6.22
C GLU A 66 33.06 66.07 6.19
N PRO A 67 32.22 65.98 5.14
CA PRO A 67 31.29 64.88 4.99
C PRO A 67 32.01 63.60 4.54
N VAL A 68 31.62 62.47 5.11
CA VAL A 68 32.11 61.15 4.73
C VAL A 68 30.99 60.37 4.07
N ASN A 69 31.19 60.06 2.79
CA ASN A 69 30.29 59.20 2.02
C ASN A 69 30.50 57.73 2.43
N PRO A 70 29.46 56.99 2.88
CA PRO A 70 29.60 55.59 3.23
C PRO A 70 29.96 54.68 2.04
N ASP A 71 29.72 55.10 0.80
CA ASP A 71 30.11 54.32 -0.39
C ASP A 71 31.62 54.37 -0.66
N ASN A 72 32.33 55.34 -0.08
CA ASN A 72 33.78 55.45 -0.20
C ASN A 72 34.49 54.59 0.87
N PRO A 73 35.78 54.24 0.66
CA PRO A 73 36.60 53.64 1.71
C PRO A 73 36.62 54.54 2.95
N THR A 74 36.55 53.92 4.13
CA THR A 74 36.64 54.65 5.40
C THR A 74 37.97 55.40 5.46
N PRO A 75 37.96 56.73 5.72
CA PRO A 75 39.17 57.51 5.85
C PRO A 75 40.10 56.91 6.92
N GLN A 76 41.40 56.90 6.65
CA GLN A 76 42.38 56.38 7.60
C GLN A 76 42.81 57.48 8.57
N PRO A 77 42.90 57.20 9.88
CA PRO A 77 43.41 58.15 10.86
C PRO A 77 44.74 58.78 10.45
N ASN A 78 44.91 60.07 10.76
CA ASN A 78 46.15 60.81 10.52
C ASN A 78 46.59 60.88 9.03
N THR A 79 45.69 60.60 8.09
CA THR A 79 45.95 60.82 6.65
C THR A 79 45.40 62.17 6.19
N PRO A 80 46.01 62.82 5.17
CA PRO A 80 45.49 64.08 4.64
C PRO A 80 44.06 63.92 4.06
N VAL A 81 43.17 64.85 4.38
CA VAL A 81 41.80 64.92 3.84
C VAL A 81 41.81 65.01 2.31
N ASN A 82 42.71 65.83 1.74
CA ASN A 82 42.97 65.89 0.31
C ASN A 82 44.28 65.12 -0.01
N PRO A 83 44.20 63.94 -0.62
CA PRO A 83 45.39 63.18 -1.03
C PRO A 83 46.31 64.01 -1.94
N GLY A 84 47.62 63.93 -1.71
CA GLY A 84 48.63 64.67 -2.49
C GLY A 84 48.87 66.12 -2.03
N GLN A 85 48.11 66.63 -1.05
CA GLN A 85 48.34 67.92 -0.43
C GLN A 85 48.92 67.74 0.98
N PRO A 86 50.25 67.87 1.19
CA PRO A 86 50.88 67.62 2.49
C PRO A 86 50.42 68.60 3.59
N ASP A 87 49.95 69.78 3.18
CA ASP A 87 49.42 70.81 4.07
C ASP A 87 47.89 70.74 4.26
N SER A 88 47.22 69.73 3.67
CA SER A 88 45.81 69.47 3.97
C SER A 88 45.66 69.05 5.44
N PRO A 89 44.55 69.43 6.10
CA PRO A 89 44.23 68.88 7.41
C PRO A 89 44.16 67.36 7.34
N ARG A 90 44.40 66.72 8.48
CA ARG A 90 44.41 65.26 8.61
C ARG A 90 43.14 64.76 9.27
N TRP A 91 42.71 63.56 8.92
CA TRP A 91 41.57 62.91 9.55
C TRP A 91 41.84 62.62 11.04
N PRO A 92 40.90 62.95 11.95
CA PRO A 92 41.04 62.67 13.37
C PRO A 92 40.98 61.16 13.64
N GLY A 93 41.51 60.70 14.78
CA GLY A 93 41.50 59.26 15.13
C GLY A 93 40.10 58.63 15.21
N THR A 94 39.07 59.44 15.45
CA THR A 94 37.68 59.00 15.58
C THR A 94 37.10 58.37 14.29
N VAL A 95 37.72 58.60 13.12
CA VAL A 95 37.26 57.97 11.87
C VAL A 95 37.59 56.48 11.76
N GLU A 96 38.46 55.94 12.62
CA GLU A 96 38.85 54.53 12.61
C GLU A 96 37.65 53.59 12.80
N ASN A 97 36.71 53.97 13.68
CA ASN A 97 35.54 53.17 14.07
C ASN A 97 34.23 53.79 13.57
N LEU A 98 34.22 54.24 12.31
CA LEU A 98 33.07 54.91 11.74
C LEU A 98 31.91 53.93 11.51
N ASP A 99 30.85 54.06 12.31
CA ASP A 99 29.63 53.26 12.19
C ASP A 99 28.74 53.80 11.06
N ASN A 100 29.16 53.62 9.81
CA ASN A 100 28.46 54.14 8.62
C ASN A 100 27.89 53.05 7.70
N LYS A 101 28.13 51.78 8.04
CA LYS A 101 27.63 50.59 7.36
C LYS A 101 27.12 49.62 8.41
N GLU A 102 25.99 49.01 8.12
CA GLU A 102 25.38 48.03 8.99
C GLU A 102 24.62 47.01 8.14
N SER A 103 24.44 45.80 8.64
CA SER A 103 23.69 44.77 7.95
C SER A 103 22.85 43.97 8.92
N VAL A 104 21.64 43.62 8.49
CA VAL A 104 20.78 42.69 9.21
C VAL A 104 20.52 41.50 8.32
N SER A 105 20.64 40.31 8.89
CA SER A 105 20.47 39.05 8.18
C SER A 105 19.25 38.27 8.66
N ARG A 106 18.72 37.42 7.76
CA ARG A 106 17.74 36.39 8.07
C ARG A 106 18.25 35.05 7.58
N THR A 107 18.32 34.06 8.48
CA THR A 107 18.68 32.68 8.15
C THR A 107 17.45 31.78 8.33
N ILE A 108 17.15 30.95 7.34
CA ILE A 108 16.07 29.95 7.36
C ILE A 108 16.71 28.57 7.32
N HIS A 109 16.59 27.81 8.40
CA HIS A 109 17.02 26.43 8.51
C HIS A 109 15.92 25.46 8.08
N TYR A 110 16.29 24.42 7.34
CA TYR A 110 15.37 23.35 6.93
C TYR A 110 15.83 22.02 7.54
N VAL A 111 15.06 21.49 8.48
CA VAL A 111 15.43 20.28 9.27
C VAL A 111 14.32 19.23 9.25
N TYR A 112 14.68 17.98 9.49
CA TYR A 112 13.71 16.91 9.78
C TYR A 112 13.33 16.92 11.27
N GLU A 113 12.31 16.14 11.66
CA GLU A 113 11.87 16.01 13.07
C GLU A 113 13.00 15.57 14.04
N ASP A 114 14.02 14.86 13.55
CA ASP A 114 15.17 14.42 14.34
C ASP A 114 16.28 15.49 14.46
N GLY A 115 16.06 16.67 13.87
CA GLY A 115 17.01 17.79 13.85
C GLY A 115 18.10 17.69 12.78
N SER A 116 18.13 16.61 11.99
CA SER A 116 19.06 16.50 10.87
C SER A 116 18.68 17.43 9.72
N LYS A 117 19.67 17.83 8.93
CA LYS A 117 19.49 18.78 7.82
C LYS A 117 18.65 18.17 6.71
N ALA A 118 17.54 18.83 6.36
CA ALA A 118 16.64 18.42 5.28
C ALA A 118 17.00 19.08 3.95
N LYS A 119 17.35 20.38 3.98
CA LYS A 119 17.81 21.18 2.83
C LYS A 119 18.85 22.20 3.26
N ASP A 120 19.50 22.82 2.28
CA ASP A 120 20.43 23.93 2.52
C ASP A 120 19.71 25.16 3.06
N ASP A 121 20.37 25.84 3.99
CA ASP A 121 19.85 27.06 4.61
C ASP A 121 19.74 28.17 3.57
N VAL A 122 18.71 29.02 3.73
CA VAL A 122 18.59 30.27 2.97
C VAL A 122 19.04 31.42 3.87
N VAL A 123 19.98 32.23 3.38
CA VAL A 123 20.46 33.43 4.08
C VAL A 123 20.21 34.65 3.21
N GLU A 124 19.51 35.63 3.76
CA GLU A 124 19.27 36.94 3.15
C GLU A 124 19.94 38.01 4.01
N THR A 125 20.42 39.09 3.38
CA THR A 125 21.11 40.18 4.07
C THR A 125 20.67 41.51 3.50
N LEU A 126 20.12 42.37 4.37
CA LEU A 126 19.79 43.76 4.07
C LEU A 126 20.93 44.65 4.52
N ASN A 127 21.32 45.60 3.67
CA ASN A 127 22.48 46.45 3.88
C ASN A 127 22.06 47.90 4.05
N PHE A 128 22.53 48.52 5.12
CA PHE A 128 22.21 49.89 5.49
C PHE A 128 23.48 50.73 5.49
N LYS A 129 23.34 51.98 5.06
CA LYS A 129 24.43 52.95 5.05
C LYS A 129 23.96 54.32 5.51
N ARG A 130 24.84 55.10 6.13
CA ARG A 130 24.56 56.50 6.50
C ARG A 130 25.75 57.41 6.26
N TRP A 131 25.47 58.66 5.95
CA TRP A 131 26.49 59.70 5.90
C TRP A 131 26.90 60.12 7.31
N SER A 132 28.11 60.66 7.42
CA SER A 132 28.57 61.33 8.63
C SER A 132 29.29 62.62 8.30
N ASN A 133 29.27 63.57 9.23
CA ASN A 133 30.00 64.82 9.16
C ASN A 133 31.05 64.81 10.27
N VAL A 134 32.33 64.94 9.90
CA VAL A 134 33.46 64.86 10.83
C VAL A 134 34.05 66.24 11.03
N ASN A 135 34.06 66.72 12.27
CA ASN A 135 34.78 67.93 12.63
C ASN A 135 36.28 67.62 12.76
N LEU A 136 37.09 68.25 11.91
CA LEU A 136 38.53 67.95 11.82
C LEU A 136 39.34 68.47 13.01
N VAL A 137 38.80 69.42 13.77
CA VAL A 137 39.45 70.00 14.95
C VAL A 137 39.12 69.21 16.21
N THR A 138 37.84 68.90 16.43
CA THR A 138 37.38 68.26 17.67
C THR A 138 37.32 66.74 17.57
N GLY A 139 37.28 66.18 16.35
CA GLY A 139 37.01 64.77 16.11
C GLY A 139 35.56 64.37 16.31
N HIS A 140 34.65 65.30 16.60
CA HIS A 140 33.22 65.04 16.73
C HIS A 140 32.63 64.50 15.41
N ILE A 141 31.73 63.52 15.51
CA ILE A 141 31.08 62.90 14.37
C ILE A 141 29.58 63.04 14.52
N ASP A 142 28.96 63.72 13.56
CA ASP A 142 27.52 63.84 13.44
C ASP A 142 27.03 62.84 12.38
N PHE A 143 26.32 61.80 12.82
CA PHE A 143 25.74 60.80 11.93
C PHE A 143 24.37 61.25 11.40
N GLN A 144 24.15 61.04 10.10
CA GLN A 144 22.83 61.20 9.50
C GLN A 144 21.99 59.92 9.67
N ASP A 145 20.74 59.98 9.21
CA ASP A 145 19.85 58.82 9.23
C ASP A 145 20.37 57.69 8.35
N TRP A 146 20.04 56.46 8.74
CA TRP A 146 20.30 55.27 7.94
C TRP A 146 19.45 55.28 6.66
N THR A 147 20.07 54.86 5.57
CA THR A 147 19.45 54.70 4.26
C THR A 147 19.68 53.28 3.77
N THR A 148 18.71 52.74 3.03
CA THR A 148 18.80 51.45 2.37
C THR A 148 18.06 51.53 1.03
N ASN A 149 18.42 50.65 0.10
CA ASN A 149 17.66 50.42 -1.13
C ASN A 149 16.56 49.38 -0.93
N ASP A 150 16.64 48.60 0.15
CA ASP A 150 15.72 47.51 0.47
C ASP A 150 15.67 47.31 1.99
N ASP A 151 14.47 47.32 2.55
CA ASP A 151 14.20 47.12 3.97
C ASP A 151 13.29 45.91 4.23
N THR A 152 13.15 45.05 3.22
CA THR A 152 12.20 43.94 3.25
C THR A 152 12.91 42.62 2.99
N PHE A 153 12.79 41.67 3.92
CA PHE A 153 13.07 40.28 3.59
C PHE A 153 11.88 39.70 2.85
N ASP A 154 12.11 39.11 1.69
CA ASP A 154 11.05 38.61 0.81
C ASP A 154 10.33 37.39 1.40
N LYS A 155 9.26 36.94 0.75
CA LYS A 155 8.62 35.69 1.13
C LYS A 155 9.42 34.51 0.58
N VAL A 156 9.71 33.52 1.42
CA VAL A 156 10.43 32.29 1.01
C VAL A 156 9.49 31.10 1.11
N VAL A 157 9.22 30.43 -0.01
CA VAL A 157 8.42 29.20 -0.04
C VAL A 157 9.29 28.03 0.39
N SER A 158 8.78 27.20 1.30
CA SER A 158 9.48 26.01 1.77
C SER A 158 9.62 24.98 0.64
N PRO A 159 10.82 24.44 0.39
CA PRO A 159 11.02 23.42 -0.64
C PRO A 159 10.14 22.18 -0.43
N THR A 160 9.58 21.63 -1.50
CA THR A 160 8.87 20.34 -1.41
C THR A 160 9.86 19.18 -1.27
N ILE A 161 9.62 18.26 -0.33
CA ILE A 161 10.39 17.03 -0.14
C ILE A 161 9.41 15.86 -0.21
N ALA A 162 9.67 14.87 -1.09
CA ALA A 162 8.75 13.74 -1.29
C ALA A 162 8.54 12.94 0.00
N GLY A 163 7.27 12.71 0.35
CA GLY A 163 6.81 12.04 1.58
C GLY A 163 7.12 12.80 2.88
N TYR A 164 7.30 14.11 2.80
CA TYR A 164 7.36 15.00 3.95
C TYR A 164 6.52 16.26 3.75
N THR A 165 5.89 16.71 4.83
CA THR A 165 5.17 17.98 4.92
C THR A 165 5.94 18.94 5.82
N ALA A 166 6.22 20.14 5.30
CA ALA A 166 6.79 21.23 6.09
C ALA A 166 5.73 21.77 7.08
N ASP A 167 6.13 22.04 8.32
CA ASP A 167 5.28 22.71 9.31
C ASP A 167 4.88 24.13 8.89
N LYS A 168 5.75 24.80 8.14
CA LYS A 168 5.53 26.08 7.48
C LYS A 168 5.66 25.89 5.98
N SER A 169 4.60 26.07 5.21
CA SER A 169 4.66 26.01 3.73
C SER A 169 5.44 27.19 3.13
N GLU A 170 5.52 28.29 3.86
CA GLU A 170 6.31 29.47 3.52
C GLU A 170 6.68 30.25 4.78
N ILE A 171 7.79 30.99 4.70
CA ILE A 171 8.17 32.03 5.64
C ILE A 171 7.71 33.37 5.07
N PRO A 172 6.85 34.13 5.77
CA PRO A 172 6.30 35.39 5.26
C PRO A 172 7.39 36.45 5.10
N ALA A 173 7.10 37.44 4.24
CA ALA A 173 7.95 38.62 4.09
C ALA A 173 7.97 39.45 5.39
N VAL A 174 9.09 40.13 5.65
CA VAL A 174 9.26 41.03 6.80
C VAL A 174 9.75 42.37 6.29
N SER A 175 8.86 43.36 6.23
CA SER A 175 9.15 44.72 5.76
C SER A 175 9.49 45.69 6.90
N GLY A 176 10.17 46.78 6.58
CA GLY A 176 10.49 47.84 7.54
C GLY A 176 11.60 47.47 8.52
N VAL A 177 12.52 46.59 8.10
CA VAL A 177 13.71 46.23 8.87
C VAL A 177 14.63 47.43 9.00
N LYS A 178 15.16 47.67 10.19
CA LYS A 178 16.06 48.80 10.48
C LYS A 178 17.49 48.33 10.63
N ALA A 179 18.44 49.22 10.37
CA ALA A 179 19.88 48.93 10.41
C ALA A 179 20.35 48.19 11.67
N LYS A 180 19.84 48.55 12.85
CA LYS A 180 20.28 47.97 14.14
C LYS A 180 19.31 46.90 14.68
N ASP A 181 18.40 46.40 13.85
CA ASP A 181 17.57 45.26 14.24
C ASP A 181 18.46 44.02 14.45
N GLN A 182 18.02 43.11 15.32
CA GLN A 182 18.70 41.82 15.49
C GLN A 182 18.52 40.93 14.26
N ASP A 183 19.52 40.11 13.98
CA ASP A 183 19.43 39.03 13.01
C ASP A 183 18.26 38.09 13.34
N ARG A 184 17.63 37.57 12.30
CA ARG A 184 16.48 36.67 12.42
C ARG A 184 16.90 35.25 12.07
N VAL A 185 16.43 34.29 12.87
CA VAL A 185 16.60 32.86 12.59
C VAL A 185 15.23 32.20 12.59
N GLU A 186 14.90 31.57 11.48
CA GLU A 186 13.68 30.79 11.30
C GLU A 186 14.04 29.33 11.06
N THR A 187 13.21 28.42 11.57
CA THR A 187 13.35 26.99 11.29
C THR A 187 12.06 26.48 10.68
N VAL A 188 12.19 25.71 9.61
CA VAL A 188 11.15 24.91 8.96
C VAL A 188 11.46 23.44 9.24
N THR A 189 10.50 22.74 9.84
CA THR A 189 10.62 21.34 10.22
C THR A 189 9.77 20.46 9.30
N TYR A 190 10.39 19.49 8.65
CA TYR A 190 9.73 18.50 7.79
C TYR A 190 9.32 17.27 8.59
N ARG A 191 8.03 16.96 8.57
CA ARG A 191 7.45 15.76 9.16
C ARG A 191 7.14 14.75 8.08
N LYS A 192 7.46 13.48 8.31
CA LYS A 192 7.10 12.41 7.35
C LYS A 192 5.59 12.37 7.19
N ASP A 193 5.14 12.21 5.95
CA ASP A 193 3.72 12.14 5.63
C ASP A 193 3.12 10.83 6.12
N ALA A 194 1.85 10.89 6.53
CA ALA A 194 1.04 9.71 6.81
C ALA A 194 0.73 8.98 5.49
N GLN A 195 0.88 7.66 5.51
CA GLN A 195 0.71 6.75 4.40
C GLN A 195 -0.23 5.62 4.77
N LYS A 196 -0.82 5.00 3.74
CA LYS A 196 -1.73 3.87 3.88
C LYS A 196 -1.36 2.77 2.89
N ALA A 197 -1.35 1.54 3.38
CA ALA A 197 -1.20 0.35 2.55
C ALA A 197 -2.42 -0.56 2.74
N ILE A 198 -2.83 -1.18 1.64
CA ILE A 198 -4.01 -2.01 1.53
C ILE A 198 -3.55 -3.42 1.18
N ILE A 199 -3.90 -4.39 2.03
CA ILE A 199 -3.68 -5.80 1.77
C ILE A 199 -5.01 -6.42 1.38
N ARG A 200 -5.13 -6.79 0.11
CA ARG A 200 -6.39 -7.27 -0.48
C ARG A 200 -6.33 -8.76 -0.74
N TYR A 201 -7.19 -9.52 -0.06
CA TYR A 201 -7.33 -10.96 -0.27
C TYR A 201 -8.42 -11.22 -1.29
N VAL A 202 -8.10 -11.94 -2.37
CA VAL A 202 -9.03 -12.19 -3.48
C VAL A 202 -9.10 -13.67 -3.82
N SER A 203 -10.26 -14.13 -4.27
CA SER A 203 -10.44 -15.45 -4.87
C SER A 203 -10.19 -15.41 -6.38
N THR A 204 -9.55 -16.47 -6.90
CA THR A 204 -9.34 -16.90 -8.30
C THR A 204 -9.35 -15.78 -9.35
N ASN A 205 -8.18 -15.51 -9.95
CA ASN A 205 -7.98 -14.44 -10.96
C ASN A 205 -8.44 -13.02 -10.54
N GLY A 206 -8.64 -12.76 -9.24
CA GLY A 206 -9.03 -11.45 -8.73
C GLY A 206 -10.52 -11.12 -8.82
N ASN A 207 -11.37 -12.09 -9.18
CA ASN A 207 -12.78 -11.84 -9.49
C ASN A 207 -13.65 -11.56 -8.26
N ARG A 208 -13.22 -11.97 -7.05
CA ARG A 208 -13.96 -11.71 -5.81
C ARG A 208 -13.02 -11.29 -4.69
N VAL A 209 -13.27 -10.12 -4.10
CA VAL A 209 -12.61 -9.71 -2.86
C VAL A 209 -13.20 -10.52 -1.70
N LEU A 210 -12.35 -11.21 -0.95
CA LEU A 210 -12.72 -11.98 0.23
C LEU A 210 -12.67 -11.11 1.49
N THR A 211 -11.57 -10.39 1.67
CA THR A 211 -11.41 -9.38 2.72
C THR A 211 -10.32 -8.38 2.31
N THR A 212 -10.25 -7.28 3.03
CA THR A 212 -9.21 -6.25 2.86
C THR A 212 -8.80 -5.76 4.23
N ASP A 213 -7.49 -5.70 4.45
CA ASP A 213 -6.91 -5.10 5.65
C ASP A 213 -6.24 -3.78 5.24
N GLU A 214 -6.40 -2.76 6.08
CA GLU A 214 -5.75 -1.47 5.89
C GLU A 214 -4.79 -1.21 7.04
N VAL A 215 -3.60 -0.74 6.70
CA VAL A 215 -2.58 -0.35 7.67
C VAL A 215 -2.05 1.03 7.32
N THR A 216 -1.75 1.82 8.35
CA THR A 216 -1.23 3.18 8.21
C THR A 216 0.12 3.31 8.91
N GLY A 217 0.98 4.19 8.41
CA GLY A 217 2.27 4.53 9.02
C GLY A 217 2.84 5.78 8.37
N LYS A 218 4.09 6.13 8.68
CA LYS A 218 4.74 7.29 8.03
C LYS A 218 5.60 6.87 6.85
N SER A 219 5.82 7.78 5.92
CA SER A 219 6.66 7.57 4.73
C SER A 219 8.04 6.97 5.09
N GLY A 220 8.43 5.93 4.35
CA GLY A 220 9.68 5.18 4.56
C GLY A 220 9.73 4.29 5.81
N GLU A 221 8.68 4.23 6.63
CA GLU A 221 8.62 3.26 7.74
C GLU A 221 8.29 1.85 7.23
N ALA A 222 8.73 0.83 7.95
CA ALA A 222 8.37 -0.56 7.65
C ALA A 222 6.87 -0.79 7.87
N ILE A 223 6.24 -1.50 6.95
CA ILE A 223 4.85 -1.93 7.08
C ILE A 223 4.81 -3.14 8.01
N ALA A 224 4.49 -2.91 9.28
CA ALA A 224 4.38 -3.94 10.31
C ALA A 224 3.10 -4.77 10.17
N TYR A 225 3.04 -5.60 9.12
CA TYR A 225 1.91 -6.47 8.81
C TYR A 225 2.39 -7.87 8.43
N SER A 226 1.53 -8.88 8.56
CA SER A 226 1.80 -10.25 8.11
C SER A 226 0.53 -10.90 7.58
N THR A 227 0.65 -11.55 6.43
CA THR A 227 -0.45 -12.28 5.77
C THR A 227 -0.70 -13.68 6.36
N THR A 228 0.23 -14.20 7.18
CA THR A 228 0.23 -15.59 7.64
C THR A 228 -1.06 -15.99 8.34
N SER A 229 -1.57 -15.18 9.27
CA SER A 229 -2.74 -15.56 10.05
C SER A 229 -4.02 -15.60 9.21
N GLN A 230 -4.22 -14.61 8.35
CA GLN A 230 -5.35 -14.55 7.40
C GLN A 230 -5.28 -15.72 6.41
N ILE A 231 -4.11 -16.00 5.83
CA ILE A 231 -3.93 -17.13 4.91
C ILE A 231 -4.24 -18.47 5.61
N THR A 232 -3.81 -18.65 6.85
CA THR A 232 -4.13 -19.86 7.63
C THR A 232 -5.63 -20.02 7.86
N GLU A 233 -6.35 -18.92 8.13
CA GLU A 233 -7.80 -18.95 8.29
C GLU A 233 -8.50 -19.30 6.97
N PHE A 234 -8.07 -18.72 5.84
CA PHE A 234 -8.60 -19.11 4.52
C PHE A 234 -8.32 -20.57 4.17
N LYS A 235 -7.17 -21.13 4.57
CA LYS A 235 -6.89 -22.57 4.40
C LYS A 235 -7.90 -23.45 5.15
N LYS A 236 -8.26 -23.08 6.38
CA LYS A 236 -9.31 -23.77 7.16
C LYS A 236 -10.70 -23.66 6.54
N GLN A 237 -10.96 -22.58 5.82
CA GLN A 237 -12.20 -22.36 5.07
C GLN A 237 -12.22 -23.08 3.71
N GLY A 238 -11.15 -23.78 3.33
CA GLY A 238 -11.10 -24.55 2.09
C GLY A 238 -10.45 -23.83 0.91
N TYR A 239 -9.64 -22.79 1.14
CA TYR A 239 -8.85 -22.16 0.08
C TYR A 239 -7.40 -22.67 0.04
N ASN A 240 -6.78 -22.57 -1.14
CA ASN A 240 -5.35 -22.71 -1.34
C ASN A 240 -4.72 -21.34 -1.64
N LEU A 241 -3.49 -21.11 -1.16
CA LEU A 241 -2.70 -19.94 -1.53
C LEU A 241 -2.19 -20.09 -2.97
N VAL A 242 -2.45 -19.09 -3.80
CA VAL A 242 -1.92 -18.99 -5.18
C VAL A 242 -0.74 -18.04 -5.22
N SER A 243 -0.89 -16.83 -4.68
CA SER A 243 0.17 -15.83 -4.61
C SER A 243 0.01 -14.89 -3.41
N ASP A 244 1.12 -14.34 -2.95
CA ASP A 244 1.17 -13.33 -1.90
C ASP A 244 2.16 -12.23 -2.29
N GLU A 245 1.64 -11.11 -2.80
CA GLU A 245 2.47 -9.98 -3.21
C GLU A 245 3.12 -9.25 -2.02
N PHE A 246 2.53 -9.35 -0.82
CA PHE A 246 3.04 -8.66 0.36
C PHE A 246 4.31 -9.31 0.89
N THR A 247 4.35 -10.64 1.00
CA THR A 247 5.55 -11.37 1.46
C THR A 247 6.59 -11.58 0.36
N SER A 248 6.19 -11.51 -0.90
CA SER A 248 7.12 -11.58 -2.03
C SER A 248 8.14 -10.43 -2.00
N GLY A 249 9.43 -10.71 -2.22
CA GLY A 249 10.45 -9.65 -2.33
C GLY A 249 10.83 -8.95 -1.03
N GLY A 250 10.56 -9.57 0.13
CA GLY A 250 11.05 -9.11 1.44
C GLY A 250 10.20 -8.01 2.09
N ALA A 251 10.76 -7.41 3.15
CA ALA A 251 10.07 -6.41 3.96
C ALA A 251 9.59 -5.21 3.12
N LYS A 252 8.35 -4.78 3.37
CA LYS A 252 7.74 -3.62 2.70
C LYS A 252 7.86 -2.37 3.55
N VAL A 253 7.99 -1.23 2.90
CA VAL A 253 7.98 0.10 3.52
C VAL A 253 6.87 0.94 2.90
N TYR A 254 6.32 1.86 3.68
CA TYR A 254 5.46 2.91 3.14
C TYR A 254 6.26 3.74 2.13
N ASP A 255 5.68 4.01 0.97
CA ASP A 255 6.33 4.87 -0.01
C ASP A 255 6.22 6.36 0.38
N TYR A 256 6.49 7.24 -0.57
CA TYR A 256 6.51 8.68 -0.38
C TYR A 256 5.41 9.38 -1.23
N ASP A 257 4.41 8.63 -1.73
CA ASP A 257 3.32 9.13 -2.58
C ASP A 257 1.99 9.18 -1.81
N THR A 258 1.67 10.35 -1.24
CA THR A 258 0.39 10.55 -0.53
C THR A 258 -0.84 10.58 -1.44
N ALA A 259 -0.66 10.62 -2.77
CA ALA A 259 -1.77 10.63 -3.71
C ALA A 259 -2.29 9.23 -4.06
N ARG A 260 -1.54 8.17 -3.72
CA ARG A 260 -1.92 6.78 -4.04
C ARG A 260 -1.61 5.84 -2.89
N ASP A 261 -2.61 5.06 -2.52
CA ASP A 261 -2.42 3.97 -1.57
C ASP A 261 -1.65 2.82 -2.21
N GLN A 262 -0.69 2.25 -1.46
CA GLN A 262 -0.01 1.03 -1.87
C GLN A 262 -0.97 -0.15 -1.75
N VAL A 263 -1.08 -0.98 -2.78
CA VAL A 263 -1.96 -2.17 -2.76
C VAL A 263 -1.13 -3.42 -2.97
N TYR A 264 -1.26 -4.37 -2.04
CA TYR A 264 -0.67 -5.71 -2.13
C TYR A 264 -1.80 -6.73 -2.22
N THR A 265 -1.79 -7.57 -3.25
CA THR A 265 -2.83 -8.58 -3.47
C THR A 265 -2.36 -9.96 -3.02
N VAL A 266 -3.18 -10.64 -2.22
CA VAL A 266 -3.03 -12.06 -1.90
C VAL A 266 -4.11 -12.82 -2.66
N THR A 267 -3.69 -13.70 -3.56
CA THR A 267 -4.62 -14.49 -4.37
C THR A 267 -4.78 -15.89 -3.79
N LEU A 268 -6.03 -16.29 -3.62
CA LEU A 268 -6.45 -17.58 -3.10
C LEU A 268 -7.30 -18.29 -4.16
N SER A 269 -7.28 -19.61 -4.22
CA SER A 269 -8.17 -20.42 -5.06
C SER A 269 -9.01 -21.34 -4.18
N GLU A 270 -10.25 -21.60 -4.56
CA GLU A 270 -11.07 -22.59 -3.86
C GLU A 270 -10.44 -23.99 -4.02
N ARG A 271 -10.33 -24.75 -2.93
CA ARG A 271 -9.79 -26.11 -2.95
C ARG A 271 -10.89 -27.08 -3.36
N VAL A 272 -10.57 -27.92 -4.33
CA VAL A 272 -11.42 -29.03 -4.77
C VAL A 272 -10.76 -30.33 -4.35
N GLU A 273 -11.50 -31.18 -3.66
CA GLU A 273 -11.01 -32.46 -3.15
C GLU A 273 -11.73 -33.62 -3.86
N PRO A 274 -11.00 -34.58 -4.47
CA PRO A 274 -11.60 -35.75 -5.07
C PRO A 274 -12.04 -36.75 -4.00
N VAL A 275 -13.20 -37.37 -4.18
CA VAL A 275 -13.75 -38.42 -3.33
C VAL A 275 -13.80 -39.72 -4.12
N ASN A 276 -13.00 -40.69 -3.65
CA ASN A 276 -12.98 -42.05 -4.21
C ASN A 276 -14.21 -42.84 -3.73
N PRO A 277 -15.01 -43.43 -4.63
CA PRO A 277 -16.16 -44.28 -4.25
C PRO A 277 -15.77 -45.51 -3.43
N ASP A 278 -14.54 -45.99 -3.50
CA ASP A 278 -14.08 -47.16 -2.74
C ASP A 278 -13.75 -46.84 -1.27
N ASN A 279 -13.52 -45.57 -0.96
CA ASN A 279 -13.25 -45.13 0.41
C ASN A 279 -14.56 -44.92 1.20
N PRO A 280 -14.50 -44.92 2.54
CA PRO A 280 -15.63 -44.49 3.36
C PRO A 280 -16.11 -43.09 2.97
N THR A 281 -17.43 -42.90 2.92
CA THR A 281 -18.02 -41.59 2.62
C THR A 281 -17.57 -40.57 3.67
N PRO A 282 -17.00 -39.43 3.26
CA PRO A 282 -16.58 -38.40 4.19
C PRO A 282 -17.78 -37.91 5.01
N GLN A 283 -17.54 -37.61 6.29
CA GLN A 283 -18.58 -37.12 7.19
C GLN A 283 -18.56 -35.58 7.23
N PRO A 284 -19.71 -34.92 7.24
CA PRO A 284 -19.81 -33.47 7.37
C PRO A 284 -19.02 -32.92 8.55
N ASN A 285 -18.47 -31.72 8.37
CA ASN A 285 -17.74 -30.99 9.42
C ASN A 285 -16.54 -31.76 10.00
N THR A 286 -16.09 -32.85 9.38
CA THR A 286 -14.85 -33.54 9.77
C THR A 286 -13.67 -33.01 8.97
N PRO A 287 -12.44 -32.99 9.52
CA PRO A 287 -11.25 -32.55 8.79
C PRO A 287 -10.99 -33.40 7.54
N VAL A 288 -10.68 -32.77 6.41
CA VAL A 288 -10.23 -33.46 5.18
C VAL A 288 -8.97 -34.27 5.44
N ASN A 289 -8.00 -33.69 6.16
CA ASN A 289 -6.77 -34.33 6.59
C ASN A 289 -6.75 -34.43 8.14
N PRO A 290 -7.16 -35.58 8.73
CA PRO A 290 -7.15 -35.77 10.17
C PRO A 290 -5.76 -35.52 10.79
N GLY A 291 -5.73 -34.85 11.94
CA GLY A 291 -4.49 -34.53 12.66
C GLY A 291 -3.76 -33.27 12.17
N GLN A 292 -4.20 -32.65 11.07
CA GLN A 292 -3.67 -31.36 10.61
C GLN A 292 -4.56 -30.22 11.14
N PRO A 293 -4.05 -29.31 12.00
CA PRO A 293 -4.86 -28.28 12.67
C PRO A 293 -5.45 -27.24 11.70
N ASP A 294 -4.80 -27.03 10.56
CA ASP A 294 -5.25 -26.09 9.52
C ASP A 294 -5.98 -26.79 8.37
N SER A 295 -6.32 -28.08 8.53
CA SER A 295 -7.11 -28.79 7.53
C SER A 295 -8.50 -28.16 7.42
N PRO A 296 -8.99 -27.90 6.21
CA PRO A 296 -10.40 -27.60 6.03
C PRO A 296 -11.27 -28.77 6.44
N ARG A 297 -12.55 -28.47 6.70
CA ARG A 297 -13.57 -29.46 7.02
C ARG A 297 -14.43 -29.76 5.80
N TRP A 298 -14.91 -30.99 5.69
CA TRP A 298 -15.84 -31.38 4.64
C TRP A 298 -17.16 -30.59 4.75
N PRO A 299 -17.69 -30.04 3.65
CA PRO A 299 -18.96 -29.33 3.64
C PRO A 299 -20.13 -30.29 3.90
N GLY A 300 -21.27 -29.79 4.39
CA GLY A 300 -22.45 -30.61 4.66
C GLY A 300 -23.00 -31.35 3.43
N THR A 301 -22.73 -30.84 2.22
CA THR A 301 -23.17 -31.45 0.96
C THR A 301 -22.62 -32.86 0.73
N VAL A 302 -21.56 -33.28 1.43
CA VAL A 302 -21.04 -34.66 1.32
C VAL A 302 -22.03 -35.73 1.79
N GLU A 303 -23.08 -35.36 2.57
CA GLU A 303 -24.20 -36.27 2.86
C GLU A 303 -24.96 -36.71 1.61
N ASN A 304 -24.91 -35.90 0.55
CA ASN A 304 -25.62 -36.13 -0.71
C ASN A 304 -24.76 -36.83 -1.77
N LEU A 305 -23.63 -37.44 -1.39
CA LEU A 305 -22.76 -38.15 -2.32
C LEU A 305 -23.44 -39.42 -2.85
N ASP A 306 -23.80 -39.39 -4.12
CA ASP A 306 -24.35 -40.52 -4.87
C ASP A 306 -23.25 -41.20 -5.70
N ASN A 307 -22.32 -41.88 -5.02
CA ASN A 307 -21.12 -42.47 -5.63
C ASN A 307 -21.18 -43.98 -5.84
N LYS A 308 -22.26 -44.62 -5.41
CA LYS A 308 -22.50 -46.07 -5.52
C LYS A 308 -23.94 -46.29 -5.93
N GLU A 309 -24.15 -47.21 -6.86
CA GLU A 309 -25.46 -47.58 -7.32
C GLU A 309 -25.47 -49.06 -7.70
N SER A 310 -26.63 -49.69 -7.63
CA SER A 310 -26.78 -51.09 -8.02
C SER A 310 -28.07 -51.33 -8.76
N VAL A 311 -28.01 -52.15 -9.81
CA VAL A 311 -29.19 -52.63 -10.53
C VAL A 311 -29.27 -54.13 -10.35
N SER A 312 -30.46 -54.61 -10.01
CA SER A 312 -30.71 -56.02 -9.76
C SER A 312 -31.66 -56.63 -10.79
N ARG A 313 -31.51 -57.94 -11.00
CA ARG A 313 -32.47 -58.78 -11.72
C ARG A 313 -32.89 -59.93 -10.84
N THR A 314 -34.19 -60.08 -10.63
CA THR A 314 -34.80 -61.19 -9.90
C THR A 314 -35.60 -62.08 -10.85
N ILE A 315 -35.34 -63.39 -10.84
CA ILE A 315 -36.07 -64.39 -11.63
C ILE A 315 -36.86 -65.27 -10.67
N HIS A 316 -38.20 -65.17 -10.74
CA HIS A 316 -39.12 -66.00 -9.98
C HIS A 316 -39.47 -67.29 -10.72
N TYR A 317 -39.54 -68.39 -10.00
CA TYR A 317 -39.98 -69.69 -10.52
C TYR A 317 -41.25 -70.14 -9.81
N VAL A 318 -42.37 -70.16 -10.52
CA VAL A 318 -43.69 -70.45 -9.97
C VAL A 318 -44.40 -71.56 -10.74
N TYR A 319 -45.35 -72.24 -10.10
CA TYR A 319 -46.30 -73.12 -10.79
C TYR A 319 -47.48 -72.31 -11.36
N GLU A 320 -48.34 -72.94 -12.18
CA GLU A 320 -49.53 -72.30 -12.75
C GLU A 320 -50.49 -71.70 -11.70
N ASP A 321 -50.46 -72.21 -10.46
CA ASP A 321 -51.26 -71.71 -9.33
C ASP A 321 -50.61 -70.54 -8.58
N GLY A 322 -49.43 -70.08 -9.03
CA GLY A 322 -48.65 -69.01 -8.41
C GLY A 322 -47.82 -69.44 -7.21
N SER A 323 -47.89 -70.71 -6.78
CA SER A 323 -47.03 -71.22 -5.71
C SER A 323 -45.58 -71.36 -6.17
N LYS A 324 -44.65 -71.25 -5.23
CA LYS A 324 -43.21 -71.28 -5.51
C LYS A 324 -42.77 -72.66 -6.01
N ALA A 325 -42.18 -72.71 -7.20
CA ALA A 325 -41.66 -73.93 -7.81
C ALA A 325 -40.18 -74.16 -7.48
N LYS A 326 -39.38 -73.08 -7.50
CA LYS A 326 -37.95 -73.07 -7.13
C LYS A 326 -37.57 -71.76 -6.46
N ASP A 327 -36.38 -71.74 -5.87
CA ASP A 327 -35.79 -70.53 -5.30
C ASP A 327 -35.47 -69.50 -6.38
N ASP A 328 -35.69 -68.23 -6.05
CA ASP A 328 -35.44 -67.12 -6.96
C ASP A 328 -33.93 -67.00 -7.22
N VAL A 329 -33.59 -66.57 -8.44
CA VAL A 329 -32.23 -66.16 -8.78
C VAL A 329 -32.19 -64.63 -8.74
N VAL A 330 -31.24 -64.08 -7.99
CA VAL A 330 -30.99 -62.64 -7.91
C VAL A 330 -29.57 -62.37 -8.37
N GLU A 331 -29.43 -61.52 -9.39
CA GLU A 331 -28.16 -60.99 -9.86
C GLU A 331 -28.10 -59.48 -9.57
N THR A 332 -26.91 -58.96 -9.26
CA THR A 332 -26.72 -57.55 -8.95
C THR A 332 -25.47 -57.04 -9.65
N LEU A 333 -25.64 -56.00 -10.47
CA LEU A 333 -24.56 -55.25 -11.09
C LEU A 333 -24.28 -54.00 -10.25
N ASN A 334 -23.00 -53.70 -10.01
CA ASN A 334 -22.58 -52.62 -9.11
C ASN A 334 -21.82 -51.55 -9.88
N PHE A 335 -22.26 -50.31 -9.71
CA PHE A 335 -21.70 -49.14 -10.37
C PHE A 335 -21.10 -48.19 -9.33
N LYS A 336 -20.01 -47.52 -9.69
CA LYS A 336 -19.32 -46.54 -8.85
C LYS A 336 -18.94 -45.31 -9.66
N ARG A 337 -18.78 -44.16 -9.02
CA ARG A 337 -18.20 -42.97 -9.67
C ARG A 337 -17.40 -42.13 -8.71
N TRP A 338 -16.42 -41.42 -9.25
CA TRP A 338 -15.69 -40.38 -8.53
C TRP A 338 -16.52 -39.10 -8.44
N SER A 339 -16.22 -38.30 -7.43
CA SER A 339 -16.77 -36.95 -7.28
C SER A 339 -15.67 -35.97 -6.92
N ASN A 340 -15.78 -34.72 -7.37
CA ASN A 340 -14.92 -33.62 -6.94
C ASN A 340 -15.74 -32.65 -6.10
N VAL A 341 -15.33 -32.42 -4.86
CA VAL A 341 -16.06 -31.57 -3.91
C VAL A 341 -15.30 -30.27 -3.71
N ASN A 342 -15.93 -29.13 -4.02
CA ASN A 342 -15.40 -27.82 -3.68
C ASN A 342 -15.63 -27.55 -2.19
N LEU A 343 -14.56 -27.39 -1.43
CA LEU A 343 -14.60 -27.26 0.02
C LEU A 343 -15.15 -25.93 0.51
N VAL A 344 -15.16 -24.89 -0.34
CA VAL A 344 -15.67 -23.56 -0.01
C VAL A 344 -17.17 -23.47 -0.32
N THR A 345 -17.56 -23.86 -1.53
CA THR A 345 -18.95 -23.69 -2.01
C THR A 345 -19.84 -24.88 -1.69
N GLY A 346 -19.24 -26.04 -1.38
CA GLY A 346 -19.96 -27.30 -1.23
C GLY A 346 -20.41 -27.92 -2.55
N HIS A 347 -20.06 -27.33 -3.70
CA HIS A 347 -20.41 -27.89 -5.02
C HIS A 347 -19.80 -29.28 -5.22
N ILE A 348 -20.57 -30.19 -5.82
CA ILE A 348 -20.14 -31.56 -6.11
C ILE A 348 -20.23 -31.80 -7.61
N ASP A 349 -19.07 -32.06 -8.21
CA ASP A 349 -18.92 -32.42 -9.61
C ASP A 349 -18.76 -33.94 -9.73
N PHE A 350 -19.85 -34.61 -10.08
CA PHE A 350 -19.86 -36.06 -10.30
C PHE A 350 -19.20 -36.42 -11.62
N GLN A 351 -18.34 -37.44 -11.59
CA GLN A 351 -17.78 -38.05 -12.79
C GLN A 351 -18.71 -39.12 -13.35
N ASP A 352 -18.36 -39.69 -14.50
CA ASP A 352 -19.11 -40.78 -15.12
C ASP A 352 -19.12 -42.05 -14.26
N TRP A 353 -20.21 -42.81 -14.36
CA TRP A 353 -20.33 -44.13 -13.75
C TRP A 353 -19.39 -45.12 -14.40
N THR A 354 -18.72 -45.93 -13.57
CA THR A 354 -17.87 -47.04 -13.96
C THR A 354 -18.41 -48.33 -13.35
N THR A 355 -18.20 -49.43 -14.06
CA THR A 355 -18.50 -50.79 -13.59
C THR A 355 -17.46 -51.76 -14.14
N ASN A 356 -17.26 -52.88 -13.46
CA ASN A 356 -16.48 -54.00 -13.97
C ASN A 356 -17.35 -54.99 -14.78
N ASP A 357 -18.67 -54.88 -14.66
CA ASP A 357 -19.65 -55.74 -15.32
C ASP A 357 -20.96 -54.97 -15.55
N ASP A 358 -21.45 -54.99 -16.79
CA ASP A 358 -22.68 -54.32 -17.21
C ASP A 358 -23.68 -55.31 -17.82
N THR A 359 -23.50 -56.61 -17.60
CA THR A 359 -24.28 -57.66 -18.24
C THR A 359 -24.88 -58.62 -17.21
N PHE A 360 -26.20 -58.77 -17.22
CA PHE A 360 -26.83 -59.91 -16.57
C PHE A 360 -26.68 -61.13 -17.46
N ASP A 361 -26.15 -62.22 -16.93
CA ASP A 361 -25.82 -63.42 -17.71
C ASP A 361 -27.06 -64.18 -18.17
N LYS A 362 -26.90 -65.21 -18.98
CA LYS A 362 -28.02 -66.08 -19.33
C LYS A 362 -28.31 -67.07 -18.20
N VAL A 363 -29.56 -67.17 -17.77
CA VAL A 363 -29.98 -68.12 -16.72
C VAL A 363 -30.87 -69.20 -17.32
N VAL A 364 -30.44 -70.46 -17.24
CA VAL A 364 -31.24 -71.61 -17.70
C VAL A 364 -32.28 -71.96 -16.63
N SER A 365 -33.54 -72.12 -17.04
CA SER A 365 -34.61 -72.50 -16.12
C SER A 365 -34.38 -73.90 -15.56
N PRO A 366 -34.47 -74.11 -14.23
CA PRO A 366 -34.30 -75.42 -13.63
C PRO A 366 -35.25 -76.47 -14.20
N THR A 367 -34.81 -77.69 -14.41
CA THR A 367 -35.71 -78.80 -14.75
C THR A 367 -36.46 -79.28 -13.51
N ILE A 368 -37.79 -79.38 -13.60
CA ILE A 368 -38.66 -79.95 -12.56
C ILE A 368 -39.37 -81.15 -13.16
N ALA A 369 -39.21 -82.33 -12.56
CA ALA A 369 -39.79 -83.56 -13.10
C ALA A 369 -41.32 -83.48 -13.18
N GLY A 370 -41.89 -83.79 -14.35
CA GLY A 370 -43.32 -83.72 -14.61
C GLY A 370 -43.84 -82.32 -14.93
N TYR A 371 -42.96 -81.32 -15.07
CA TYR A 371 -43.32 -79.95 -15.47
C TYR A 371 -42.42 -79.42 -16.58
N THR A 372 -43.00 -78.61 -17.46
CA THR A 372 -42.32 -77.85 -18.50
C THR A 372 -42.40 -76.36 -18.16
N ALA A 373 -41.25 -75.69 -18.13
CA ALA A 373 -41.17 -74.24 -17.98
C ALA A 373 -41.66 -73.54 -19.25
N ASP A 374 -42.41 -72.44 -19.12
CA ASP A 374 -42.82 -71.60 -20.24
C ASP A 374 -41.63 -70.91 -20.95
N LYS A 375 -40.58 -70.59 -20.18
CA LYS A 375 -39.28 -70.11 -20.66
C LYS A 375 -38.21 -71.14 -20.29
N SER A 376 -37.54 -71.73 -21.28
CA SER A 376 -36.43 -72.67 -21.04
C SER A 376 -35.17 -71.97 -20.50
N GLU A 377 -35.03 -70.68 -20.78
CA GLU A 377 -33.97 -69.81 -20.26
C GLU A 377 -34.44 -68.35 -20.26
N ILE A 378 -33.81 -67.55 -19.39
CA ILE A 378 -33.88 -66.10 -19.40
C ILE A 378 -32.62 -65.59 -20.10
N PRO A 379 -32.74 -64.81 -21.20
CA PRO A 379 -31.59 -64.35 -21.97
C PRO A 379 -30.72 -63.37 -21.18
N ALA A 380 -29.46 -63.23 -21.62
CA ALA A 380 -28.56 -62.21 -21.09
C ALA A 380 -29.04 -60.80 -21.45
N VAL A 381 -28.73 -59.82 -20.60
CA VAL A 381 -29.05 -58.40 -20.82
C VAL A 381 -27.78 -57.59 -20.59
N SER A 382 -27.17 -57.10 -21.68
CA SER A 382 -25.94 -56.30 -21.65
C SER A 382 -26.20 -54.79 -21.73
N GLY A 383 -25.18 -54.00 -21.37
CA GLY A 383 -25.24 -52.54 -21.42
C GLY A 383 -26.16 -51.94 -20.35
N VAL A 384 -26.31 -52.62 -19.22
CA VAL A 384 -27.06 -52.11 -18.07
C VAL A 384 -26.37 -50.88 -17.51
N LYS A 385 -27.14 -49.82 -17.25
CA LYS A 385 -26.61 -48.56 -16.71
C LYS A 385 -26.96 -48.43 -15.23
N ALA A 386 -26.14 -47.67 -14.49
CA ALA A 386 -26.29 -47.49 -13.05
C ALA A 386 -27.71 -47.15 -12.59
N LYS A 387 -28.43 -46.27 -13.29
CA LYS A 387 -29.77 -45.81 -12.89
C LYS A 387 -30.91 -46.55 -13.62
N ASP A 388 -30.63 -47.69 -14.25
CA ASP A 388 -31.68 -48.53 -14.82
C ASP A 388 -32.57 -49.07 -13.69
N GLN A 389 -33.86 -49.31 -14.01
CA GLN A 389 -34.77 -49.95 -13.06
C GLN A 389 -34.40 -51.42 -12.84
N ASP A 390 -34.62 -51.90 -11.63
CA ASP A 390 -34.56 -53.32 -11.31
C ASP A 390 -35.49 -54.12 -12.22
N ARG A 391 -35.04 -55.32 -12.59
CA ARG A 391 -35.76 -56.21 -13.50
C ARG A 391 -36.36 -57.37 -12.71
N VAL A 392 -37.61 -57.70 -13.02
CA VAL A 392 -38.29 -58.88 -12.49
C VAL A 392 -38.75 -59.75 -13.65
N GLU A 393 -38.28 -60.98 -13.66
CA GLU A 393 -38.69 -62.02 -14.60
C GLU A 393 -39.44 -63.11 -13.85
N THR A 394 -40.40 -63.75 -14.52
CA THR A 394 -41.10 -64.92 -13.99
C THR A 394 -41.08 -66.04 -15.01
N VAL A 395 -40.80 -67.24 -14.51
CA VAL A 395 -40.87 -68.51 -15.23
C VAL A 395 -41.98 -69.33 -14.58
N THR A 396 -42.96 -69.74 -15.38
CA THR A 396 -44.11 -70.52 -14.94
C THR A 396 -44.01 -71.96 -15.40
N TYR A 397 -44.07 -72.91 -14.46
CA TYR A 397 -44.04 -74.34 -14.71
C TYR A 397 -45.44 -74.89 -14.89
N ARG A 398 -45.67 -75.50 -16.06
CA ARG A 398 -46.90 -76.20 -16.40
C ARG A 398 -46.70 -77.69 -16.28
N LYS A 399 -47.65 -78.40 -15.71
CA LYS A 399 -47.59 -79.87 -15.65
C LYS A 399 -47.54 -80.44 -17.07
N ASP A 400 -46.65 -81.39 -17.30
CA ASP A 400 -46.52 -82.06 -18.59
C ASP A 400 -47.80 -82.85 -18.92
N ALA A 401 -48.15 -82.91 -20.20
CA ALA A 401 -49.17 -83.84 -20.67
C ALA A 401 -48.64 -85.28 -20.56
N GLN A 402 -49.42 -86.14 -19.93
CA GLN A 402 -49.15 -87.56 -19.73
C GLN A 402 -50.24 -88.40 -20.39
N LYS A 403 -49.89 -89.62 -20.77
CA LYS A 403 -50.77 -90.60 -21.40
C LYS A 403 -50.74 -91.91 -20.63
N ALA A 404 -51.91 -92.38 -20.22
CA ALA A 404 -52.11 -93.72 -19.70
C ALA A 404 -52.79 -94.58 -20.78
N ILE A 405 -52.34 -95.83 -20.89
CA ILE A 405 -52.91 -96.82 -21.81
C ILE A 405 -53.54 -97.93 -20.98
N ILE A 406 -54.85 -98.10 -21.10
CA ILE A 406 -55.60 -99.13 -20.40
C ILE A 406 -55.85 -100.26 -21.39
N ARG A 407 -55.25 -101.43 -21.14
CA ARG A 407 -55.41 -102.61 -21.99
C ARG A 407 -56.31 -103.64 -21.33
N TYR A 408 -57.34 -104.08 -22.06
CA TYR A 408 -58.22 -105.17 -21.65
C TYR A 408 -57.76 -106.46 -22.34
N VAL A 409 -57.42 -107.47 -21.54
CA VAL A 409 -56.83 -108.74 -22.00
C VAL A 409 -57.62 -109.93 -21.47
N SER A 410 -57.83 -110.96 -22.31
CA SER A 410 -58.54 -112.19 -21.91
C SER A 410 -57.63 -113.20 -21.20
N THR A 411 -58.19 -114.04 -20.32
CA THR A 411 -57.49 -115.07 -19.52
C THR A 411 -56.77 -116.17 -20.32
N ASN A 412 -57.07 -116.33 -21.61
CA ASN A 412 -56.32 -117.24 -22.50
C ASN A 412 -55.03 -116.62 -23.08
N GLY A 413 -54.67 -115.43 -22.61
CA GLY A 413 -53.26 -115.06 -22.42
C GLY A 413 -52.48 -114.48 -23.59
N ASN A 414 -53.09 -114.03 -24.71
CA ASN A 414 -52.36 -113.22 -25.71
C ASN A 414 -53.18 -112.35 -26.68
N ARG A 415 -54.50 -112.18 -26.51
CA ARG A 415 -55.31 -111.29 -27.36
C ARG A 415 -55.75 -110.04 -26.60
N VAL A 416 -55.33 -108.87 -27.08
CA VAL A 416 -55.83 -107.55 -26.63
C VAL A 416 -57.24 -107.38 -27.21
N LEU A 417 -58.22 -107.13 -26.34
CA LEU A 417 -59.63 -106.98 -26.71
C LEU A 417 -59.91 -105.54 -27.18
N THR A 418 -59.53 -104.57 -26.36
CA THR A 418 -59.53 -103.15 -26.69
C THR A 418 -58.42 -102.43 -25.94
N THR A 419 -58.08 -101.23 -26.39
CA THR A 419 -57.14 -100.33 -25.74
C THR A 419 -57.75 -98.95 -25.64
N ASP A 420 -57.86 -98.45 -24.43
CA ASP A 420 -58.33 -97.10 -24.17
C ASP A 420 -57.13 -96.22 -23.85
N GLU A 421 -57.19 -95.00 -24.35
CA GLU A 421 -56.16 -93.98 -24.17
C GLU A 421 -56.74 -92.85 -23.33
N VAL A 422 -56.06 -92.52 -22.24
CA VAL A 422 -56.43 -91.42 -21.35
C VAL A 422 -55.27 -90.47 -21.26
N THR A 423 -55.50 -89.24 -21.70
CA THR A 423 -54.55 -88.14 -21.50
C THR A 423 -54.91 -87.38 -20.24
N GLY A 424 -53.90 -86.98 -19.46
CA GLY A 424 -54.03 -86.13 -18.28
C GLY A 424 -52.76 -85.31 -18.07
N LYS A 425 -52.65 -84.53 -17.01
CA LYS A 425 -51.38 -83.87 -16.66
C LYS A 425 -50.61 -84.68 -15.61
N SER A 426 -49.29 -84.47 -15.53
CA SER A 426 -48.43 -85.11 -14.51
C SER A 426 -48.98 -84.98 -13.09
N GLY A 427 -49.04 -86.10 -12.37
CA GLY A 427 -49.50 -86.16 -10.98
C GLY A 427 -51.00 -85.99 -10.78
N GLU A 428 -51.81 -85.82 -11.83
CA GLU A 428 -53.28 -85.82 -11.71
C GLU A 428 -53.82 -87.24 -11.62
N ALA A 429 -54.94 -87.39 -10.91
CA ALA A 429 -55.65 -88.66 -10.87
C ALA A 429 -56.16 -88.99 -12.29
N ILE A 430 -55.95 -90.23 -12.73
CA ILE A 430 -56.48 -90.71 -14.01
C ILE A 430 -58.00 -90.81 -13.85
N ALA A 431 -58.72 -89.84 -14.42
CA ALA A 431 -60.18 -89.80 -14.41
C ALA A 431 -60.77 -90.80 -15.41
N TYR A 432 -60.58 -92.09 -15.13
CA TYR A 432 -61.01 -93.20 -15.97
C TYR A 432 -61.68 -94.28 -15.12
N SER A 433 -62.78 -94.84 -15.63
CA SER A 433 -63.48 -95.96 -15.02
C SER A 433 -63.55 -97.13 -15.99
N THR A 434 -63.26 -98.33 -15.49
CA THR A 434 -63.31 -99.56 -16.30
C THR A 434 -64.73 -100.12 -16.45
N THR A 435 -65.71 -99.58 -15.71
CA THR A 435 -67.05 -100.16 -15.57
C THR A 435 -67.78 -100.32 -16.90
N SER A 436 -67.73 -99.31 -17.78
CA SER A 436 -68.43 -99.34 -19.07
C SER A 436 -67.84 -100.39 -20.02
N GLN A 437 -66.50 -100.39 -20.18
CA GLN A 437 -65.80 -101.37 -21.03
C GLN A 437 -65.97 -102.81 -20.54
N ILE A 438 -65.89 -103.05 -19.23
CA ILE A 438 -66.10 -104.40 -18.67
C ILE A 438 -67.54 -104.88 -18.92
N THR A 439 -68.52 -103.98 -18.95
CA THR A 439 -69.93 -104.33 -19.20
C THR A 439 -70.15 -104.72 -20.66
N GLU A 440 -69.42 -104.12 -21.60
CA GLU A 440 -69.51 -104.43 -23.04
C GLU A 440 -68.92 -105.79 -23.41
N PHE A 441 -67.99 -106.32 -22.60
CA PHE A 441 -67.39 -107.65 -22.78
C PHE A 441 -68.04 -108.78 -21.94
N LYS A 442 -69.08 -108.46 -21.16
CA LYS A 442 -69.94 -109.46 -20.49
C LYS A 442 -71.10 -109.83 -21.41
#